data_AF-A0A1H9UKX8-F1
#
_entry.id   AF-A0A1H9UKX8-F1
#
_cell.length_a   1.000
_cell.length_b   1.000
_cell.length_c   1.000
_cell.angle_alpha   90.00
_cell.angle_beta   90.00
_cell.angle_gamma   90.00
#
_symmetry.space_group_name_H-M   'P 1'
#
loop_
_entity.id
_entity.type
_entity.pdbx_description
1 polymer ?
#
loop_
_entity_poly.entity_id
_entity_poly.type
_entity_poly.pdbx_seq_one_letter_code
_entity_poly.pdbx_strand_id
1 'polypeptide(L)'
;MKNKKEVTKSLFRKVDIVELGCAYIAVFFTETFICYMKNLHLNLAQREIAEQIISHKVLIELLLSLLVVVFYYQFLVRKKTEIFCRILVGDTMREMTVQYLKDSMKILGSTFLVCVLVKFVFMLDLRGSYYLLCLFMLFILISSSQVHRYEKF
;
A
#
# COMPACT_ATOMS: atom_id res chain seq x y z
N MET A 1 12.95 38.98 -10.62
CA MET A 1 13.57 38.01 -9.68
C MET A 1 12.53 36.93 -9.37
N LYS A 2 12.89 35.69 -9.70
CA LYS A 2 12.06 34.49 -9.82
C LYS A 2 11.60 34.03 -8.43
N ASN A 3 10.34 34.28 -8.06
CA ASN A 3 9.78 33.66 -6.85
C ASN A 3 9.28 32.25 -7.21
N LYS A 4 10.24 31.34 -7.44
CA LYS A 4 10.01 29.91 -7.68
C LYS A 4 9.61 29.25 -6.35
N LYS A 5 8.42 29.59 -5.86
CA LYS A 5 7.67 28.81 -4.86
C LYS A 5 6.59 28.02 -5.59
N GLU A 6 6.97 27.28 -6.62
CA GLU A 6 6.21 26.09 -7.00
C GLU A 6 6.53 25.04 -5.94
N VAL A 7 5.82 25.17 -4.81
CA VAL A 7 5.66 24.06 -3.87
C VAL A 7 5.03 22.96 -4.71
N THR A 8 5.89 22.07 -5.18
CA THR A 8 5.53 20.85 -5.89
C THR A 8 4.54 20.10 -5.03
N LYS A 9 3.27 20.28 -5.38
CA LYS A 9 2.12 19.88 -4.58
C LYS A 9 1.89 18.41 -4.91
N SER A 10 2.02 17.57 -3.88
CA SER A 10 1.75 16.14 -3.97
C SER A 10 0.46 15.90 -4.76
N LEU A 11 0.51 14.96 -5.70
CA LEU A 11 -0.64 14.57 -6.51
C LEU A 11 -1.73 13.91 -5.65
N PHE A 12 -1.33 13.37 -4.49
CA PHE A 12 -2.22 12.75 -3.53
C PHE A 12 -3.09 13.80 -2.86
N ARG A 13 -4.42 13.65 -3.01
CA ARG A 13 -5.35 14.36 -2.14
C ARG A 13 -5.35 13.65 -0.79
N LYS A 14 -5.67 14.37 0.28
CA LYS A 14 -5.76 13.78 1.64
C LYS A 14 -6.68 12.55 1.69
N VAL A 15 -7.72 12.51 0.86
CA VAL A 15 -8.66 11.39 0.75
C VAL A 15 -7.96 10.14 0.18
N ASP A 16 -7.21 10.28 -0.91
CA ASP A 16 -6.49 9.16 -1.54
C ASP A 16 -5.42 8.57 -0.60
N ILE A 17 -4.77 9.42 0.22
CA ILE A 17 -3.80 8.99 1.24
C ILE A 17 -4.49 8.12 2.30
N VAL A 18 -5.66 8.53 2.75
CA VAL A 18 -6.44 7.82 3.77
C VAL A 18 -6.97 6.51 3.22
N GLU A 19 -7.50 6.49 2.00
CA GLU A 19 -8.00 5.26 1.37
C GLU A 19 -6.89 4.22 1.19
N LEU A 20 -5.74 4.63 0.63
CA LEU A 20 -4.59 3.73 0.46
C LEU A 20 -4.02 3.27 1.81
N GLY A 21 -3.95 4.18 2.79
CA GLY A 21 -3.56 3.85 4.17
C GLY A 21 -4.49 2.82 4.81
N CYS A 22 -5.81 2.98 4.68
CA CYS A 22 -6.80 2.04 5.18
C CYS A 22 -6.65 0.65 4.53
N ALA A 23 -6.41 0.60 3.21
CA ALA A 23 -6.20 -0.66 2.51
C ALA A 23 -4.94 -1.40 3.02
N TYR A 24 -3.83 -0.67 3.23
CA TYR A 24 -2.62 -1.27 3.82
C TYR A 24 -2.82 -1.73 5.25
N ILE A 25 -3.49 -0.94 6.07
CA ILE A 25 -3.82 -1.32 7.45
C ILE A 25 -4.64 -2.60 7.46
N ALA A 26 -5.66 -2.73 6.59
CA ALA A 26 -6.49 -3.93 6.51
C ALA A 26 -5.66 -5.18 6.18
N VAL A 27 -4.71 -5.08 5.24
CA VAL A 27 -3.82 -6.19 4.87
C VAL A 27 -2.92 -6.60 6.04
N PHE A 28 -2.19 -5.64 6.61
CA PHE A 28 -1.26 -5.90 7.72
C PHE A 28 -1.97 -6.37 8.99
N PHE A 29 -3.17 -5.82 9.25
CA PHE A 29 -4.00 -6.22 10.38
C PHE A 29 -4.48 -7.67 10.22
N THR A 30 -4.93 -8.05 9.03
CA THR A 30 -5.39 -9.42 8.76
C THR A 30 -4.24 -10.42 8.92
N GLU A 31 -3.05 -10.10 8.42
CA GLU A 31 -1.88 -10.97 8.59
C GLU A 31 -1.47 -11.10 10.07
N THR A 32 -1.50 -10.00 10.81
CA THR A 32 -1.22 -9.99 12.26
C THR A 32 -2.26 -10.80 13.03
N PHE A 33 -3.54 -10.65 12.68
CA PHE A 33 -4.65 -11.38 13.29
C PHE A 33 -4.52 -12.90 13.07
N ILE A 34 -4.20 -13.33 11.86
CA ILE A 34 -3.98 -14.75 11.56
C ILE A 34 -2.76 -15.28 12.32
N CYS A 35 -1.68 -14.49 12.41
CA CYS A 35 -0.49 -14.86 13.18
C CYS A 35 -0.81 -14.98 14.68
N TYR A 36 -1.64 -14.08 15.23
CA TYR A 36 -2.11 -14.13 16.60
C TYR A 36 -2.95 -15.38 16.87
N MET A 37 -3.93 -15.68 16.01
CA MET A 37 -4.77 -16.88 16.12
C MET A 37 -3.96 -18.17 16.15
N LYS A 38 -2.83 -18.23 15.42
CA LYS A 38 -1.93 -19.39 15.41
C LYS A 38 -1.23 -19.60 16.76
N ASN A 39 -0.91 -18.53 17.47
CA ASN A 39 -0.16 -18.58 18.74
C ASN A 39 -1.07 -18.66 19.98
N LEU A 40 -2.39 -18.57 19.80
CA LEU A 40 -3.34 -18.62 20.91
C LEU A 40 -3.65 -20.08 21.28
N HIS A 41 -3.60 -20.40 22.57
CA HIS A 41 -4.09 -21.68 23.08
C HIS A 41 -5.62 -21.70 23.07
N LEU A 42 -6.19 -22.19 21.97
CA LEU A 42 -7.63 -22.27 21.73
C LEU A 42 -8.25 -23.59 22.22
N ASN A 43 -9.52 -23.54 22.63
CA ASN A 43 -10.31 -24.74 22.90
C ASN A 43 -10.56 -25.54 21.60
N LEU A 44 -10.83 -26.85 21.72
CA LEU A 44 -11.01 -27.78 20.59
C LEU A 44 -11.90 -27.23 19.45
N ALA A 45 -13.10 -26.73 19.77
CA ALA A 45 -14.03 -26.19 18.77
C ALA A 45 -13.52 -24.88 18.11
N GLN A 46 -12.77 -24.05 18.84
CA GLN A 46 -12.21 -22.80 18.30
C GLN A 46 -10.96 -23.07 17.45
N ARG A 47 -10.24 -24.16 17.75
CA ARG A 47 -9.05 -24.58 17.02
C ARG A 47 -9.37 -25.07 15.62
N GLU A 48 -10.44 -25.85 15.43
CA GLU A 48 -10.87 -26.29 14.09
C GLU A 48 -11.20 -25.09 13.18
N ILE A 49 -11.90 -24.09 13.72
CA ILE A 49 -12.22 -22.85 13.00
C ILE A 49 -10.94 -22.08 12.68
N ALA A 50 -10.01 -21.98 13.62
CA ALA A 50 -8.73 -21.30 13.40
C ALA A 50 -7.89 -22.01 12.33
N GLU A 51 -7.84 -23.34 12.31
CA GLU A 51 -7.12 -24.12 11.30
C GLU A 51 -7.72 -23.96 9.90
N GLN A 52 -9.05 -23.87 9.78
CA GLN A 52 -9.70 -23.52 8.52
C GLN A 52 -9.31 -22.12 8.02
N ILE A 53 -9.30 -21.12 8.91
CA ILE A 53 -8.91 -19.75 8.58
C ILE A 53 -7.43 -19.68 8.17
N ILE A 54 -6.55 -20.37 8.91
CA ILE A 54 -5.11 -20.42 8.61
C ILE A 54 -4.88 -21.09 7.25
N SER A 55 -5.64 -22.13 6.90
CA SER A 55 -5.54 -22.81 5.60
C SER A 55 -5.91 -21.88 4.44
N HIS A 56 -6.85 -20.94 4.66
CA HIS A 56 -7.27 -19.96 3.65
C HIS A 56 -6.47 -18.65 3.70
N LYS A 57 -5.42 -18.56 4.53
CA LYS A 57 -4.59 -17.35 4.69
C LYS A 57 -4.15 -16.76 3.36
N VAL A 58 -3.58 -17.60 2.48
CA VAL A 58 -3.06 -17.15 1.18
C VAL A 58 -4.16 -16.54 0.31
N LEU A 59 -5.35 -17.14 0.32
CA LEU A 59 -6.49 -16.67 -0.47
C LEU A 59 -6.96 -15.30 0.04
N ILE A 60 -7.03 -15.13 1.37
CA ILE A 60 -7.41 -13.86 2.01
C ILE A 60 -6.38 -12.76 1.70
N GLU A 61 -5.08 -13.06 1.84
CA GLU A 61 -3.99 -12.12 1.52
C GLU A 61 -4.01 -11.73 0.04
N LEU A 62 -4.32 -12.66 -0.86
CA LEU A 62 -4.43 -12.42 -2.29
C LEU A 62 -5.63 -11.52 -2.63
N LEU A 63 -6.80 -11.76 -2.04
CA LEU A 63 -7.99 -10.92 -2.22
C LEU A 63 -7.75 -9.48 -1.73
N LEU A 64 -7.15 -9.33 -0.55
CA LEU A 64 -6.81 -8.00 -0.01
C LEU A 64 -5.76 -7.29 -0.88
N SER A 65 -4.78 -8.02 -1.39
CA SER A 65 -3.78 -7.48 -2.31
C SER A 65 -4.43 -6.99 -3.62
N LEU A 66 -5.37 -7.77 -4.19
CA LEU A 66 -6.13 -7.35 -5.37
C LEU A 66 -6.93 -6.06 -5.12
N LEU A 67 -7.53 -5.93 -3.94
CA LEU A 67 -8.24 -4.72 -3.55
C LEU A 67 -7.29 -3.50 -3.54
N VAL A 68 -6.09 -3.63 -2.98
CA VAL A 68 -5.05 -2.59 -3.04
C VAL A 68 -4.71 -2.22 -4.49
N VAL A 69 -4.57 -3.21 -5.38
CA VAL A 69 -4.32 -2.97 -6.81
C VAL A 69 -5.44 -2.19 -7.48
N VAL A 70 -6.70 -2.54 -7.21
CA VAL A 70 -7.87 -1.84 -7.76
C VAL A 70 -7.88 -0.37 -7.31
N PHE A 71 -7.55 -0.10 -6.05
CA PHE A 71 -7.42 1.29 -5.57
C PHE A 71 -6.30 2.04 -6.29
N TYR A 72 -5.14 1.41 -6.48
CA TYR A 72 -4.06 2.00 -7.27
C TYR A 72 -4.49 2.36 -8.70
N TYR A 73 -5.24 1.47 -9.34
CA TYR A 73 -5.76 1.71 -10.69
C TYR A 73 -6.80 2.84 -10.71
N GLN A 74 -7.75 2.84 -9.77
CA GLN A 74 -8.74 3.92 -9.66
C GLN A 74 -8.09 5.27 -9.42
N PHE A 75 -7.05 5.33 -8.59
CA PHE A 75 -6.27 6.54 -8.36
C PHE A 75 -5.66 7.06 -9.68
N LEU A 76 -4.99 6.18 -10.43
CA LEU A 76 -4.35 6.54 -11.70
C LEU A 76 -5.37 7.10 -12.71
N VAL A 77 -6.55 6.46 -12.82
CA VAL A 77 -7.62 6.89 -13.74
C VAL A 77 -8.17 8.26 -13.37
N ARG A 78 -8.46 8.51 -12.08
CA ARG A 78 -8.98 9.82 -11.61
C ARG A 78 -7.98 10.96 -11.83
N LYS A 79 -6.69 10.64 -11.80
CA LYS A 79 -5.60 11.62 -11.92
C LYS A 79 -5.12 11.84 -13.34
N LYS A 80 -5.56 11.04 -14.32
CA LYS A 80 -5.17 11.16 -15.73
C LYS A 80 -5.37 12.58 -16.28
N THR A 81 -6.49 13.23 -15.97
CA THR A 81 -6.79 14.60 -16.42
C THR A 81 -5.90 15.65 -15.75
N GLU A 82 -5.64 15.52 -14.44
CA GLU A 82 -4.77 16.44 -13.71
C GLU A 82 -3.32 16.34 -14.19
N ILE A 83 -2.85 15.12 -14.42
CA ILE A 83 -1.52 14.84 -14.99
C ILE A 83 -1.41 15.47 -16.39
N PHE A 84 -2.40 15.25 -17.27
CA PHE A 84 -2.41 15.82 -18.62
C PHE A 84 -2.39 17.36 -18.61
N CYS A 85 -3.18 18.00 -17.75
CA CYS A 85 -3.17 19.46 -17.61
C CYS A 85 -1.81 19.99 -17.13
N ARG A 86 -1.13 19.31 -16.20
CA ARG A 86 0.20 19.74 -15.75
C ARG A 86 1.28 19.56 -16.84
N ILE A 87 1.21 18.49 -17.63
CA ILE A 87 2.08 18.32 -18.81
C ILE A 87 1.88 19.49 -19.79
N LEU A 88 0.62 19.88 -20.06
CA LEU A 88 0.30 20.97 -21.00
C LEU A 88 0.90 22.32 -20.57
N VAL A 89 1.06 22.54 -19.26
CA VAL A 89 1.66 23.76 -18.68
C VAL A 89 3.20 23.70 -18.64
N GLY A 90 3.80 22.57 -19.06
CA GLY A 90 5.26 22.39 -19.14
C GLY A 90 5.89 21.73 -17.93
N ASP A 91 5.09 21.12 -17.06
CA ASP A 91 5.56 20.43 -15.86
C ASP A 91 6.12 19.03 -16.20
N THR A 92 7.16 18.58 -15.50
CA THR A 92 7.89 17.35 -15.89
C THR A 92 7.32 16.10 -15.21
N MET A 93 6.87 15.12 -16.00
CA MET A 93 6.27 13.85 -15.54
C MET A 93 7.14 13.07 -14.53
N ARG A 94 8.47 13.15 -14.67
CA ARG A 94 9.41 12.52 -13.74
C ARG A 94 9.31 13.09 -12.33
N GLU A 95 9.18 14.41 -12.16
CA GLU A 95 9.10 15.02 -10.83
C GLU A 95 7.81 14.60 -10.12
N MET A 96 6.68 14.54 -10.84
CA MET A 96 5.42 14.05 -10.28
C MET A 96 5.48 12.57 -9.88
N THR A 97 6.10 11.73 -10.71
CA THR A 97 6.24 10.30 -10.43
C THR A 97 7.12 10.05 -9.21
N VAL A 98 8.22 10.79 -9.07
CA VAL A 98 9.12 10.70 -7.90
C VAL A 98 8.41 11.13 -6.62
N GLN A 99 7.57 12.17 -6.66
CA GLN A 99 6.80 12.58 -5.49
C GLN A 99 5.72 11.57 -5.12
N TYR A 100 5.00 11.04 -6.11
CA TYR A 100 4.05 9.95 -5.91
C TYR A 100 4.72 8.74 -5.25
N LEU A 101 5.88 8.33 -5.77
CA LEU A 101 6.66 7.22 -5.20
C LEU A 101 7.03 7.51 -3.75
N LYS A 102 7.54 8.72 -3.47
CA LYS A 102 7.95 9.13 -2.12
C LYS A 102 6.78 9.13 -1.13
N ASP A 103 5.60 9.58 -1.55
CA ASP A 103 4.43 9.64 -0.67
C ASP A 103 3.82 8.26 -0.44
N SER A 104 3.70 7.42 -1.47
CA SER A 104 3.26 6.02 -1.32
C SER A 104 4.21 5.23 -0.41
N MET A 105 5.52 5.45 -0.55
CA MET A 105 6.55 4.86 0.32
C MET A 105 6.43 5.29 1.77
N LYS A 106 6.13 6.58 2.03
CA LYS A 106 5.88 7.06 3.40
C LYS A 106 4.65 6.42 4.01
N ILE A 107 3.56 6.31 3.25
CA ILE A 107 2.31 5.70 3.73
C ILE A 107 2.58 4.23 4.09
N LEU A 108 3.17 3.47 3.15
CA LEU A 108 3.52 2.07 3.36
C LEU A 108 4.45 1.90 4.58
N GLY A 109 5.52 2.70 4.65
CA GLY A 109 6.45 2.68 5.78
C GLY A 109 5.79 2.99 7.11
N SER A 110 4.90 3.99 7.16
CA SER A 110 4.17 4.33 8.39
C SER A 110 3.26 3.20 8.86
N THR A 111 2.51 2.58 7.94
CA THR A 111 1.60 1.47 8.27
C THR A 111 2.37 0.22 8.71
N PHE A 112 3.51 -0.06 8.07
CA PHE A 112 4.39 -1.14 8.47
C PHE A 112 4.98 -0.93 9.87
N LEU A 113 5.41 0.28 10.19
CA LEU A 113 5.99 0.60 11.50
C LEU A 113 4.96 0.38 12.62
N VAL A 114 3.72 0.82 12.42
CA VAL A 114 2.60 0.53 13.34
C VAL A 114 2.39 -0.97 13.47
N CYS A 115 2.39 -1.73 12.38
CA CYS A 115 2.24 -3.19 12.41
C CYS A 115 3.36 -3.89 13.19
N VAL A 116 4.62 -3.50 12.97
CA VAL A 116 5.77 -4.05 13.69
C VAL A 116 5.68 -3.76 15.19
N LEU A 117 5.26 -2.55 15.58
CA LEU A 117 5.06 -2.21 16.99
C LEU A 117 4.01 -3.12 17.64
N VAL A 118 2.88 -3.34 16.97
CA VAL A 118 1.83 -4.25 17.45
C VAL A 118 2.41 -5.66 17.59
N LYS A 119 3.08 -6.19 16.56
CA LYS A 119 3.66 -7.53 16.61
C LYS A 119 4.73 -7.69 17.69
N PHE A 120 5.52 -6.65 17.94
CA PHE A 120 6.52 -6.64 19.00
C PHE A 120 5.88 -6.75 20.39
N VAL A 121 4.79 -6.01 20.64
CA VAL A 121 4.03 -6.08 21.89
C VAL A 121 3.45 -7.47 22.13
N PHE A 122 2.95 -8.13 21.08
CA PHE A 122 2.36 -9.46 21.16
C PHE A 122 3.36 -10.62 20.98
N MET A 123 4.67 -10.32 20.84
CA MET A 123 5.73 -11.32 20.60
C MET A 123 5.42 -12.25 19.41
N LEU A 124 4.91 -11.69 18.31
CA LEU A 124 4.50 -12.43 17.11
C LEU A 124 5.61 -12.47 16.05
N ASP A 125 5.54 -13.48 15.19
CA ASP A 125 6.44 -13.64 14.05
C ASP A 125 6.31 -12.48 13.04
N LEU A 126 7.46 -11.91 12.66
CA LEU A 126 7.53 -10.78 11.73
C LEU A 126 7.67 -11.22 10.26
N ARG A 127 8.00 -12.49 9.98
CA ARG A 127 8.31 -12.99 8.64
C ARG A 127 7.22 -12.67 7.62
N GLY A 128 5.95 -12.92 7.97
CA GLY A 128 4.82 -12.66 7.08
C GLY A 128 4.67 -11.19 6.69
N SER A 129 4.85 -10.27 7.64
CA SER A 129 4.77 -8.83 7.39
C SER A 129 5.91 -8.33 6.50
N TYR A 130 7.11 -8.92 6.61
CA TYR A 130 8.23 -8.61 5.70
C TYR A 130 7.94 -9.06 4.26
N TYR A 131 7.31 -10.23 4.06
CA TYR A 131 6.91 -10.67 2.71
C TYR A 131 5.90 -9.71 2.08
N LEU A 132 4.88 -9.30 2.83
CA LEU A 132 3.90 -8.32 2.38
C LEU A 132 4.52 -6.97 2.05
N LEU A 133 5.47 -6.50 2.88
CA LEU A 133 6.21 -5.27 2.60
C LEU A 133 6.99 -5.37 1.28
N CYS A 134 7.74 -6.45 1.07
CA CYS A 134 8.46 -6.67 -0.18
C CYS A 134 7.52 -6.73 -1.39
N LEU A 135 6.37 -7.39 -1.26
CA LEU A 135 5.37 -7.49 -2.31
C LEU A 135 4.81 -6.11 -2.70
N PHE A 136 4.44 -5.29 -1.72
CA PHE A 136 3.94 -3.94 -1.99
C PHE A 136 5.02 -2.99 -2.51
N MET A 137 6.27 -3.13 -2.06
CA MET A 137 7.42 -2.38 -2.60
C MET A 137 7.61 -2.66 -4.10
N LEU A 138 7.60 -3.93 -4.49
CA LEU A 138 7.67 -4.33 -5.90
C LEU A 138 6.47 -3.80 -6.67
N PHE A 139 5.27 -3.86 -6.09
CA PHE A 139 4.06 -3.36 -6.74
C PHE A 139 4.11 -1.85 -7.00
N ILE A 140 4.61 -1.08 -6.04
CA ILE A 140 4.81 0.37 -6.17
C ILE A 140 5.84 0.66 -7.28
N LEU A 141 6.95 -0.09 -7.32
CA LEU A 141 7.98 0.05 -8.37
C LEU A 141 7.41 -0.24 -9.77
N ILE A 142 6.66 -1.35 -9.91
CA ILE A 142 6.00 -1.72 -11.17
C ILE A 142 5.01 -0.62 -11.59
N SER A 143 4.19 -0.15 -10.65
CA SER A 143 3.21 0.91 -10.90
C SER A 143 3.89 2.21 -11.35
N SER A 144 5.00 2.59 -10.73
CA SER A 144 5.80 3.76 -11.13
C SER A 144 6.43 3.60 -12.52
N SER A 145 6.85 2.38 -12.87
CA SER A 145 7.40 2.06 -14.20
C SER A 145 6.35 2.15 -15.30
N GLN A 146 5.08 1.83 -15.01
CA GLN A 146 4.00 1.97 -15.97
C GLN A 146 3.68 3.44 -16.29
N VAL A 147 3.84 4.36 -15.33
CA VAL A 147 3.66 5.81 -15.57
C VAL A 147 4.66 6.32 -16.63
N HIS A 148 5.90 5.82 -16.63
CA HIS A 148 6.91 6.17 -17.63
C HIS A 148 6.58 5.61 -19.03
N ARG A 149 5.76 4.56 -19.13
CA ARG A 149 5.39 3.96 -20.42
C ARG A 149 4.35 4.77 -21.20
N TYR A 150 3.62 5.68 -20.52
CA TYR A 150 2.75 6.67 -21.18
C TYR A 150 3.52 7.80 -21.86
N GLU A 151 4.85 7.85 -21.72
CA GLU A 151 5.74 8.81 -22.41
C GLU A 151 5.94 8.49 -23.91
N LYS A 152 5.59 7.27 -24.35
CA LYS A 152 5.80 6.80 -25.73
C LYS A 152 4.60 7.00 -26.66
N PHE A 153 3.56 7.73 -26.25
CA PHE A 153 2.38 8.02 -27.06
C PHE A 153 2.20 9.53 -27.26
#